data_AF-A0A8S9GMM2-F1
#
_entry.id   AF-A0A8S9GMM2-F1
#
_cell.length_a   1.000
_cell.length_b   1.000
_cell.length_c   1.000
_cell.angle_alpha   90.00
_cell.angle_beta   90.00
_cell.angle_gamma   90.00
#
_symmetry.space_group_name_H-M   'P 1'
#
loop_
_entity.id
_entity.type
_entity.pdbx_description
1 polymer ?
#
loop_
_entity_poly.entity_id
_entity_poly.type
_entity_poly.pdbx_seq_one_letter_code
_entity_poly.pdbx_strand_id
1 'polypeptide(L)'
;MLRKKMDPGFEPPNKAPPTVLNSLTWAAHMGVSANVRYQTLNGVEFLMEKGLPPLVFKTGVVALRVVNNLLGGMSFVVLARLTGSQSVGEEKAEEKDD
;
A
#
# COMPACT_ATOMS: atom_id res chain seq x y z
N MET A 1 3.80 -23.15 -4.76
CA MET A 1 3.51 -24.40 -4.03
C MET A 1 3.49 -25.62 -4.95
N LEU A 2 2.90 -25.56 -6.15
CA LEU A 2 3.06 -26.64 -7.15
C LEU A 2 4.50 -26.83 -7.63
N ARG A 3 5.23 -25.73 -7.92
CA ARG A 3 6.61 -25.78 -8.44
C ARG A 3 7.62 -26.44 -7.47
N LYS A 4 7.50 -26.17 -6.16
CA LYS A 4 8.26 -26.86 -5.09
C LYS A 4 8.01 -28.38 -5.03
N LYS A 5 6.83 -28.85 -5.46
CA LYS A 5 6.52 -30.29 -5.49
C LYS A 5 7.09 -30.99 -6.72
N MET A 6 7.47 -30.24 -7.76
CA MET A 6 7.99 -30.76 -9.03
C MET A 6 9.51 -30.62 -9.15
N ASP A 7 10.11 -29.68 -8.43
CA ASP A 7 11.55 -29.44 -8.38
C ASP A 7 12.01 -29.32 -6.92
N PRO A 8 12.66 -30.37 -6.38
CA PRO A 8 13.16 -30.39 -5.00
C PRO A 8 14.22 -29.32 -4.68
N GLY A 9 14.89 -28.76 -5.70
CA GLY A 9 15.89 -27.70 -5.54
C GLY A 9 15.32 -26.29 -5.64
N PHE A 10 14.00 -26.14 -5.81
CA PHE A 10 13.39 -24.83 -6.01
C PHE A 10 13.25 -24.04 -4.70
N GLU A 11 14.15 -23.08 -4.52
CA GLU A 11 14.03 -22.03 -3.52
C GLU A 11 13.26 -20.83 -4.11
N PRO A 12 12.14 -20.38 -3.49
CA PRO A 12 11.45 -19.19 -3.95
C PRO A 12 12.39 -17.99 -3.80
N PRO A 13 12.54 -17.14 -4.83
CA PRO A 13 13.45 -15.99 -4.79
C PRO A 13 13.02 -14.90 -3.80
N ASN A 14 11.90 -15.08 -3.10
CA ASN A 14 11.38 -14.13 -2.12
C ASN A 14 10.75 -14.90 -0.96
N LYS A 15 11.21 -14.65 0.26
CA LYS A 15 10.50 -15.11 1.45
C LYS A 15 9.16 -14.39 1.55
N ALA A 16 8.14 -15.10 2.05
CA ALA A 16 6.84 -14.47 2.28
C ALA A 16 7.03 -13.36 3.33
N PRO A 17 6.41 -12.17 3.14
CA PRO A 17 6.50 -11.11 4.12
C PRO A 17 5.97 -11.59 5.47
N PRO A 18 6.54 -11.13 6.60
CA PRO A 18 6.12 -11.54 7.93
C PRO A 18 4.64 -11.16 8.16
N THR A 19 3.75 -12.15 8.15
CA THR A 19 2.29 -11.94 8.11
C THR A 19 1.78 -11.07 9.25
N VAL A 20 2.28 -11.29 10.47
CA VAL A 20 1.87 -10.53 11.67
C VAL A 20 2.37 -9.09 11.61
N LEU A 21 3.64 -8.89 11.23
CA LEU A 21 4.21 -7.55 11.11
C LEU A 21 3.53 -6.75 9.99
N ASN A 22 3.21 -7.42 8.88
CA ASN A 22 2.48 -6.82 7.77
C ASN A 22 1.03 -6.48 8.12
N SER A 23 0.32 -7.35 8.84
CA SER A 23 -1.06 -7.07 9.27
C SER A 23 -1.11 -5.92 10.28
N LEU A 24 -0.15 -5.86 11.21
CA LEU A 24 -0.01 -4.74 12.15
C LEU A 24 0.33 -3.42 11.43
N THR A 25 1.24 -3.46 10.46
CA THR A 25 1.57 -2.30 9.63
C THR A 25 0.35 -1.79 8.87
N TRP A 26 -0.43 -2.70 8.30
CA TRP A 26 -1.67 -2.36 7.61
C TRP A 26 -2.71 -1.78 8.57
N ALA A 27 -2.87 -2.38 9.75
CA ALA A 27 -3.79 -1.90 10.78
C ALA A 27 -3.41 -0.50 11.27
N ALA A 28 -2.12 -0.23 11.50
CA ALA A 28 -1.62 1.09 11.88
C ALA A 28 -1.88 2.11 10.75
N HIS A 29 -1.57 1.75 9.51
CA HIS A 29 -1.83 2.62 8.35
C HIS A 29 -3.32 2.94 8.21
N MET A 30 -4.20 1.93 8.26
CA MET A 30 -5.64 2.15 8.11
C MET A 30 -6.26 2.86 9.30
N GLY A 31 -5.84 2.52 10.53
CA GLY A 31 -6.34 3.14 11.75
C GLY A 31 -6.08 4.65 11.79
N VAL A 32 -4.90 5.09 11.37
CA VAL A 32 -4.55 6.52 11.35
C VAL A 32 -5.14 7.23 10.13
N SER A 33 -5.07 6.60 8.94
CA SER A 33 -5.36 7.31 7.69
C SER A 33 -6.83 7.26 7.25
N ALA A 34 -7.65 6.33 7.75
CA ALA A 34 -8.99 6.13 7.21
C ALA A 34 -9.88 7.37 7.39
N ASN A 35 -10.08 7.81 8.63
CA ASN A 35 -10.98 8.94 8.91
C ASN A 35 -10.46 10.24 8.27
N VAL A 36 -9.16 10.49 8.36
CA VAL A 36 -8.53 11.68 7.74
C VAL A 36 -8.80 11.71 6.24
N ARG A 37 -8.53 10.62 5.52
CA ARG A 37 -8.76 10.55 4.08
C ARG A 37 -10.24 10.75 3.74
N TYR A 38 -11.16 10.12 4.46
CA TYR A 38 -12.59 10.32 4.21
C TYR A 38 -13.05 11.76 4.45
N GLN A 39 -12.62 12.39 5.54
CA GLN A 39 -12.97 13.78 5.83
C GLN A 39 -12.36 14.75 4.82
N THR A 40 -11.11 14.55 4.40
CA THR A 40 -10.46 15.35 3.36
C THR A 40 -11.18 15.19 2.01
N LEU A 41 -11.51 13.97 1.61
CA LEU A 41 -12.24 13.71 0.36
C LEU A 41 -13.59 14.40 0.37
N ASN A 42 -14.39 14.19 1.43
CA ASN A 42 -15.72 14.81 1.54
C ASN A 42 -15.63 16.35 1.56
N GLY A 43 -14.62 16.91 2.23
CA GLY A 43 -14.39 18.35 2.25
C GLY A 43 -14.01 18.91 0.87
N VAL A 44 -13.15 18.23 0.13
CA VAL A 44 -12.77 18.63 -1.24
C VAL A 44 -13.96 18.50 -2.19
N GLU A 45 -14.71 17.40 -2.11
CA GLU A 45 -15.92 17.18 -2.91
C GLU A 45 -16.97 18.27 -2.63
N PHE A 46 -17.16 18.68 -1.38
CA PHE A 46 -18.07 19.78 -1.02
C PHE A 46 -17.66 21.14 -1.62
N LEU A 47 -16.35 21.44 -1.68
CA LEU A 47 -15.87 22.67 -2.32
C LEU A 47 -16.02 22.62 -3.84
N MET A 48 -15.76 21.46 -4.44
CA MET A 48 -15.91 21.23 -5.87
C MET A 48 -17.36 21.37 -6.34
N GLU A 49 -18.31 20.84 -5.57
CA GLU A 49 -19.75 20.91 -5.89
C GLU A 49 -20.25 22.36 -6.00
N LYS A 50 -19.72 23.27 -5.17
CA LYS A 50 -20.14 24.68 -5.15
C LYS A 50 -19.68 25.50 -6.34
N GLY A 51 -18.63 25.06 -7.05
CA GLY A 51 -17.96 25.87 -8.05
C GLY A 51 -17.83 25.23 -9.44
N LEU A 52 -18.11 23.94 -9.59
CA LEU A 52 -17.85 23.21 -10.84
C LEU A 52 -19.14 22.81 -11.57
N PRO A 53 -19.16 22.91 -12.91
CA PRO A 53 -20.24 22.31 -13.71
C PRO A 53 -20.35 20.80 -13.48
N PRO A 54 -21.55 20.19 -13.62
CA PRO A 54 -21.81 18.80 -13.22
C PRO A 54 -20.88 17.75 -13.86
N LEU A 55 -20.45 17.97 -15.11
CA LEU A 55 -19.54 17.06 -15.81
C LEU A 55 -18.11 17.12 -15.23
N VAL A 56 -17.62 18.33 -14.94
CA VAL A 56 -16.29 18.55 -14.35
C VAL A 56 -16.25 18.06 -12.92
N PHE A 57 -17.34 18.27 -12.17
CA PHE A 57 -17.49 17.71 -10.82
C PHE A 57 -17.37 16.18 -10.83
N LYS A 58 -18.20 15.48 -11.61
CA LYS A 58 -18.23 14.00 -11.63
C LYS A 58 -16.90 13.40 -12.06
N THR A 59 -16.29 13.94 -13.12
CA THR A 59 -14.97 13.48 -13.59
C THR A 59 -13.87 13.79 -12.57
N GLY A 60 -13.94 14.96 -11.92
CA GLY A 60 -13.04 15.35 -10.85
C GLY A 60 -13.14 14.44 -9.61
N VAL A 61 -14.35 14.01 -9.21
CA VAL A 61 -14.53 13.04 -8.12
C VAL A 61 -13.81 11.72 -8.47
N VAL A 62 -13.98 11.21 -9.68
CA VAL A 62 -13.28 9.98 -10.11
C VAL A 62 -11.76 10.17 -10.03
N ALA A 63 -11.23 11.29 -10.55
CA ALA A 63 -9.80 11.59 -10.49
C ALA A 63 -9.31 11.71 -9.04
N LEU A 64 -10.04 12.40 -8.18
CA LEU A 64 -9.73 12.56 -6.76
C LEU A 64 -9.66 11.20 -6.04
N ARG A 65 -10.60 10.29 -6.33
CA ARG A 65 -10.62 8.94 -5.76
C ARG A 65 -9.45 8.09 -6.26
N VAL A 66 -9.06 8.23 -7.53
CA VAL A 66 -7.87 7.56 -8.08
C VAL A 66 -6.60 8.04 -7.37
N VAL A 67 -6.41 9.37 -7.26
CA VAL A 67 -5.27 9.96 -6.57
C VAL A 67 -5.21 9.50 -5.12
N ASN A 68 -6.33 9.51 -4.39
CA ASN A 68 -6.38 9.02 -3.02
C ASN A 68 -5.98 7.55 -2.86
N ASN A 69 -6.35 6.69 -3.82
CA ASN A 69 -5.94 5.28 -3.79
C ASN A 69 -4.43 5.13 -4.05
N LEU A 70 -3.88 5.86 -5.02
CA LEU A 70 -2.44 5.84 -5.31
C LEU A 70 -1.62 6.34 -4.12
N LEU A 71 -1.99 7.49 -3.55
CA LEU A 71 -1.35 8.05 -2.37
C LEU A 71 -1.46 7.10 -1.17
N GLY A 72 -2.63 6.50 -0.95
CA GLY A 72 -2.82 5.51 0.11
C GLY A 72 -1.93 4.28 -0.06
N GLY A 73 -1.77 3.79 -1.29
CA GLY A 73 -0.86 2.68 -1.60
C GLY A 73 0.60 3.04 -1.36
N MET A 74 1.05 4.21 -1.83
CA MET A 74 2.43 4.68 -1.63
C MET A 74 2.75 4.88 -0.15
N SER A 75 1.85 5.52 0.60
CA SER A 75 2.01 5.72 2.05
C SER A 75 2.09 4.40 2.80
N PHE A 76 1.27 3.40 2.43
CA PHE A 76 1.37 2.05 3.00
C PHE A 76 2.72 1.41 2.70
N VAL A 77 3.20 1.50 1.45
CA VAL A 77 4.49 0.92 1.05
C VAL A 77 5.67 1.58 1.79
N VAL A 78 5.63 2.91 1.95
CA VAL A 78 6.64 3.63 2.75
C VAL A 78 6.61 3.15 4.19
N LEU A 79 5.43 3.05 4.80
CA LEU A 79 5.31 2.54 6.17
C LEU A 79 5.80 1.09 6.27
N ALA A 80 5.45 0.22 5.33
CA ALA A 80 5.88 -1.17 5.30
C ALA A 80 7.40 -1.33 5.17
N ARG A 81 8.07 -0.41 4.47
CA ARG A 81 9.53 -0.36 4.41
C ARG A 81 10.12 0.09 5.75
N LEU A 82 9.54 1.12 6.36
CA LEU A 82 10.00 1.63 7.66
C LEU A 82 9.78 0.62 8.80
N THR A 83 8.71 -0.17 8.75
CA THR A 83 8.43 -1.21 9.77
C THR A 83 9.16 -2.52 9.49
N GLY A 84 9.89 -2.64 8.39
CA GLY A 84 10.56 -3.89 7.97
C GLY A 84 9.60 -4.96 7.42
N SER A 85 8.31 -4.64 7.27
CA SER A 85 7.31 -5.52 6.67
C SER A 85 7.52 -5.76 5.17
N GLN A 86 8.25 -4.87 4.49
CA GLN A 86 8.74 -5.02 3.12
C GLN A 86 10.20 -4.54 3.05
N SER A 87 11.18 -5.43 3.21
CA SER A 87 12.58 -5.08 2.94
C SER A 87 12.80 -5.03 1.41
N VAL A 88 13.45 -3.96 0.93
CA VAL A 88 13.98 -3.90 -0.44
C VAL A 88 15.46 -4.26 -0.33
N GLY A 89 15.75 -5.57 -0.35
CA GLY A 89 17.11 -6.08 -0.49
C GLY A 89 17.93 -6.14 0.81
N GLU A 90 17.68 -7.17 1.62
CA GLU A 90 18.66 -7.71 2.58
C GLU A 90 18.60 -9.25 2.58
N GLU A 91 18.67 -9.87 1.39
CA GLU A 91 18.89 -11.32 1.27
C GLU A 91 20.08 -11.66 0.34
N LYS A 92 20.92 -10.68 0.01
CA LYS A 92 22.14 -10.92 -0.79
C LYS A 92 23.45 -10.80 -0.02
N ALA A 93 23.43 -10.59 1.30
CA ALA A 93 24.64 -10.31 2.08
C ALA A 93 24.94 -11.30 3.23
N GLU A 94 24.05 -12.24 3.56
CA GLU A 94 24.25 -13.11 4.74
C GLU A 94 24.60 -14.58 4.43
N GLU A 95 24.95 -14.92 3.19
CA GLU A 95 25.43 -16.28 2.84
C GLU A 95 26.82 -16.21 2.18
N LYS A 96 27.76 -15.53 2.83
CA LYS A 96 29.21 -15.67 2.63
C LYS A 96 29.94 -15.20 3.90
N ASP A 97 29.79 -15.94 4.99
CA ASP A 97 30.82 -16.09 6.02
C ASP A 97 30.35 -17.21 6.95
N ASP A 98 30.84 -18.42 6.67
CA ASP A 98 31.19 -19.55 7.58
C ASP A 98 31.16 -20.89 6.83
#